data_AF-A0A388QPN2-F1
#
_entry.id   AF-A0A388QPN2-F1
#
_cell.length_a   1.000
_cell.length_b   1.000
_cell.length_c   1.000
_cell.angle_alpha   90.00
_cell.angle_beta   90.00
_cell.angle_gamma   90.00
#
_symmetry.space_group_name_H-M   'P 1'
#
loop_
_entity.id
_entity.type
_entity.pdbx_description
1 polymer ?
#
loop_
_entity_poly.entity_id
_entity_poly.type
_entity_poly.pdbx_seq_one_letter_code
_entity_poly.pdbx_strand_id
1 'polypeptide(L)'
;MLQSANDAAVALAIDRAGTVPAFVERMNQRAVELGMTLTRFVTPNGLTTGRGPHDITTARDLGKLCVELCKRPEALRFTGTQNHRFARFLKPVDMVNHNHLLPTFPGCDGLKTGWTVAGKASMVTTAADGPRRVIAVVLGCDSPQEAKAAQRLRDQLAAELMLEGLTKLAEKELAKERSPKAVPLASAALKKVSIAKEEPGFWAWVGDLFSF
;
A
#
# COMPACT_ATOMS: atom_id res chain seq x y z
N MET A 1 -17.55 0.60 -6.49
CA MET A 1 -16.44 1.56 -6.24
C MET A 1 -16.90 3.00 -6.32
N LEU A 2 -17.35 3.51 -7.47
CA LEU A 2 -17.64 4.93 -7.70
C LEU A 2 -18.67 5.52 -6.71
N GLN A 3 -19.82 4.86 -6.53
CA GLN A 3 -20.98 5.37 -5.77
C GLN A 3 -21.02 4.95 -4.29
N SER A 4 -20.01 4.23 -3.80
CA SER A 4 -20.01 3.69 -2.42
C SER A 4 -21.29 2.90 -2.06
N ALA A 5 -21.85 2.17 -3.03
CA ALA A 5 -23.15 1.53 -2.93
C ALA A 5 -23.11 0.31 -1.97
N ASN A 6 -23.82 0.42 -0.84
CA ASN A 6 -23.83 -0.58 0.24
C ASN A 6 -24.56 -1.87 -0.16
N ASP A 7 -25.64 -1.74 -0.95
CA ASP A 7 -26.39 -2.83 -1.57
C ASP A 7 -25.50 -3.66 -2.50
N ALA A 8 -24.71 -3.02 -3.34
CA ALA A 8 -23.75 -3.69 -4.22
C ALA A 8 -22.68 -4.44 -3.42
N ALA A 9 -22.18 -3.87 -2.32
CA ALA A 9 -21.24 -4.55 -1.44
C ALA A 9 -21.83 -5.81 -0.79
N VAL A 10 -23.08 -5.74 -0.32
CA VAL A 10 -23.81 -6.89 0.25
C VAL A 10 -24.09 -7.95 -0.83
N ALA A 11 -24.56 -7.54 -2.01
CA ALA A 11 -24.82 -8.46 -3.12
C ALA A 11 -23.55 -9.21 -3.55
N LEU A 12 -22.41 -8.51 -3.65
CA LEU A 12 -21.10 -9.13 -3.92
C LEU A 12 -20.66 -10.07 -2.80
N ALA A 13 -20.90 -9.71 -1.54
CA ALA A 13 -20.56 -10.57 -0.41
C ALA A 13 -21.33 -11.91 -0.47
N ILE A 14 -22.64 -11.84 -0.73
CA ILE A 14 -23.51 -13.01 -0.89
C ILE A 14 -23.08 -13.83 -2.13
N ASP A 15 -22.86 -13.20 -3.27
CA ASP A 15 -22.41 -13.88 -4.50
C ASP A 15 -21.10 -14.64 -4.29
N ARG A 16 -20.15 -14.06 -3.55
CA ARG A 16 -18.80 -14.65 -3.39
C ARG A 16 -18.68 -15.66 -2.27
N ALA A 17 -19.51 -15.58 -1.23
CA ALA A 17 -19.37 -16.42 -0.03
C ALA A 17 -20.68 -17.08 0.44
N GLY A 18 -21.78 -16.94 -0.32
CA GLY A 18 -23.10 -17.46 0.01
C GLY A 18 -23.85 -16.63 1.05
N THR A 19 -23.15 -16.06 2.04
CA THR A 19 -23.74 -15.23 3.08
C THR A 19 -22.81 -14.07 3.48
N VAL A 20 -23.38 -13.00 4.05
CA VAL A 20 -22.59 -11.87 4.57
C VAL A 20 -21.65 -12.32 5.71
N PRO A 21 -22.06 -13.11 6.71
CA PRO A 21 -21.14 -13.58 7.75
C PRO A 21 -19.95 -14.37 7.20
N ALA A 22 -20.16 -15.29 6.25
CA ALA A 22 -19.09 -16.04 5.61
C ALA A 22 -18.13 -15.14 4.82
N PHE A 23 -18.64 -14.06 4.20
CA PHE A 23 -17.79 -13.08 3.54
C PHE A 23 -16.94 -12.29 4.54
N VAL A 24 -17.52 -11.86 5.66
CA VAL A 24 -16.81 -11.15 6.74
C VAL A 24 -15.73 -12.03 7.36
N GLU A 25 -15.96 -13.33 7.51
CA GLU A 25 -14.93 -14.29 7.93
C GLU A 25 -13.75 -14.29 6.96
N ARG A 26 -14.01 -14.37 5.64
CA ARG A 26 -12.95 -14.27 4.62
C ARG A 26 -12.24 -12.92 4.63
N MET A 27 -12.94 -11.81 4.90
CA MET A 27 -12.32 -10.49 5.03
C MET A 27 -11.32 -10.46 6.19
N ASN A 28 -11.70 -11.03 7.35
CA ASN A 28 -10.82 -11.10 8.52
C ASN A 28 -9.67 -12.09 8.32
N GLN A 29 -9.90 -13.23 7.64
CA GLN A 29 -8.83 -14.15 7.26
C GLN A 29 -7.80 -13.44 6.36
N ARG A 30 -8.27 -12.68 5.37
CA ARG A 30 -7.39 -11.86 4.52
C ARG A 30 -6.65 -10.79 5.33
N ALA A 31 -7.29 -10.15 6.29
CA ALA A 31 -6.61 -9.20 7.18
C ALA A 31 -5.44 -9.87 7.92
N VAL A 32 -5.63 -11.08 8.44
CA VAL A 32 -4.56 -11.87 9.08
C VAL A 32 -3.45 -12.22 8.09
N GLU A 33 -3.78 -12.72 6.89
CA GLU A 33 -2.81 -13.04 5.83
C GLU A 33 -1.92 -11.85 5.46
N LEU A 34 -2.48 -10.64 5.52
CA LEU A 34 -1.78 -9.39 5.21
C LEU A 34 -1.09 -8.76 6.43
N GLY A 35 -1.16 -9.40 7.59
CA GLY A 35 -0.61 -8.88 8.84
C GLY A 35 -1.29 -7.60 9.32
N MET A 36 -2.58 -7.41 9.03
CA MET A 36 -3.40 -6.29 9.47
C MET A 36 -3.87 -6.50 10.92
N THR A 37 -2.90 -6.49 11.85
CA THR A 37 -3.10 -6.93 13.25
C THR A 37 -4.01 -6.03 14.08
N LEU A 38 -4.29 -4.81 13.62
CA LEU A 38 -5.19 -3.85 14.27
C LEU A 38 -6.45 -3.62 13.44
N THR A 39 -6.83 -4.58 12.60
CA THR A 39 -8.04 -4.55 11.78
C THR A 39 -9.01 -5.66 12.19
N ARG A 40 -10.29 -5.29 12.29
CA ARG A 40 -11.41 -6.23 12.40
C ARG A 40 -12.55 -5.74 11.54
N PHE A 41 -13.01 -6.59 10.64
CA PHE A 41 -14.22 -6.35 9.85
C PHE A 41 -15.43 -7.03 10.49
N VAL A 42 -16.55 -6.35 10.43
CA VAL A 42 -17.89 -6.71 10.92
C VAL A 42 -18.90 -6.59 9.80
N THR A 43 -18.67 -5.69 8.83
CA THR A 43 -19.55 -5.49 7.67
C THR A 43 -18.75 -5.47 6.37
N PRO A 44 -19.36 -5.78 5.21
CA PRO A 44 -18.70 -5.67 3.92
C PRO A 44 -18.62 -4.22 3.40
N ASN A 45 -19.25 -3.26 4.08
CA ASN A 45 -19.48 -1.91 3.53
C ASN A 45 -19.05 -0.75 4.45
N GLY A 46 -18.63 -1.01 5.69
CA GLY A 46 -18.18 0.05 6.61
C GLY A 46 -19.31 0.78 7.34
N LEU A 47 -20.57 0.34 7.20
CA LEU A 47 -21.71 1.03 7.79
C LEU A 47 -21.74 0.83 9.32
N THR A 48 -21.82 1.93 10.05
CA THR A 48 -21.93 1.93 11.51
C THR A 48 -23.36 1.64 11.95
N THR A 49 -23.57 0.60 12.75
CA THR A 49 -24.90 0.16 13.20
C THR A 49 -25.11 0.43 14.69
N GLY A 50 -25.63 1.61 15.04
CA GLY A 50 -26.02 1.95 16.42
C GLY A 50 -24.91 1.68 17.45
N ARG A 51 -25.23 0.93 18.51
CA ARG A 51 -24.28 0.51 19.56
C ARG A 51 -23.64 -0.88 19.32
N GLY A 52 -23.83 -1.46 18.13
CA GLY A 52 -23.28 -2.77 17.79
C GLY A 52 -21.78 -2.73 17.51
N PRO A 53 -21.16 -3.89 17.23
CA PRO A 53 -19.77 -3.94 16.80
C PRO A 53 -19.57 -3.16 15.49
N HIS A 54 -18.40 -2.56 15.33
CA HIS A 54 -18.05 -1.75 14.16
C HIS A 54 -16.75 -2.24 13.52
N ASP A 55 -16.59 -1.92 12.24
CA ASP A 55 -15.32 -2.09 11.54
C ASP A 55 -14.24 -1.21 12.19
N ILE A 56 -13.07 -1.79 12.46
CA ILE A 56 -11.91 -1.10 13.04
C ILE A 56 -10.69 -1.38 12.16
N THR A 57 -9.84 -0.39 11.96
CA THR A 57 -8.59 -0.52 11.22
C THR A 57 -7.63 0.61 11.57
N THR A 58 -6.42 0.58 11.00
CA THR A 58 -5.44 1.67 11.09
C THR A 58 -4.97 2.09 9.70
N ALA A 59 -4.37 3.29 9.60
CA ALA A 59 -3.78 3.76 8.35
C ALA A 59 -2.69 2.81 7.82
N ARG A 60 -1.89 2.24 8.73
CA ARG A 60 -0.84 1.26 8.41
C ARG A 60 -1.43 0.00 7.80
N ASP A 61 -2.48 -0.53 8.39
CA ASP A 61 -3.07 -1.79 7.94
C ASP A 61 -3.83 -1.64 6.62
N LEU A 62 -4.56 -0.54 6.44
CA LEU A 62 -5.11 -0.19 5.12
C LEU A 62 -4.02 0.01 4.08
N GLY A 63 -2.87 0.58 4.45
CA GLY A 63 -1.70 0.69 3.58
C GLY A 63 -1.24 -0.67 3.07
N LYS A 64 -1.12 -1.68 3.95
CA LYS A 64 -0.75 -3.06 3.56
C LYS A 64 -1.75 -3.66 2.57
N LEU A 65 -3.05 -3.54 2.86
CA LEU A 65 -4.11 -4.01 1.96
C LEU A 65 -4.02 -3.35 0.58
N CYS A 66 -3.79 -2.04 0.55
CA CYS A 66 -3.76 -1.28 -0.69
C CYS A 66 -2.50 -1.55 -1.51
N VAL A 67 -1.36 -1.86 -0.88
CA VAL A 67 -0.16 -2.33 -1.59
C VAL A 67 -0.47 -3.60 -2.38
N GLU A 68 -1.15 -4.59 -1.79
CA GLU A 68 -1.56 -5.79 -2.52
C GLU A 68 -2.64 -5.53 -3.58
N LEU A 69 -3.57 -4.61 -3.29
CA LEU A 69 -4.62 -4.24 -4.25
C LEU A 69 -4.04 -3.56 -5.49
N CYS A 70 -3.08 -2.65 -5.33
CA CYS A 70 -2.43 -1.91 -6.42
C CYS A 70 -1.58 -2.80 -7.34
N LYS A 71 -1.25 -4.04 -6.95
CA LYS A 71 -0.61 -5.02 -7.83
C LYS A 71 -1.57 -5.59 -8.88
N ARG A 72 -2.88 -5.32 -8.77
CA ARG A 72 -3.93 -5.85 -9.64
C ARG A 72 -4.42 -4.74 -10.60
N PRO A 73 -4.06 -4.77 -11.88
CA PRO A 73 -4.46 -3.75 -12.85
C PRO A 73 -5.98 -3.58 -12.94
N GLU A 74 -6.75 -4.65 -12.75
CA GLU A 74 -8.21 -4.60 -12.77
C GLU A 74 -8.77 -3.74 -11.62
N ALA A 75 -8.15 -3.78 -10.45
CA ALA A 75 -8.55 -2.95 -9.32
C ALA A 75 -8.40 -1.47 -9.67
N LEU A 76 -7.23 -1.10 -10.20
CA LEU A 76 -6.92 0.27 -10.64
C LEU A 76 -7.85 0.73 -11.76
N ARG A 77 -8.22 -0.16 -12.69
CA ARG A 77 -9.21 0.13 -13.73
C ARG A 77 -10.55 0.58 -13.12
N PHE A 78 -11.05 -0.14 -12.12
CA PHE A 78 -12.32 0.22 -11.47
C PHE A 78 -12.21 1.43 -10.55
N THR A 79 -11.11 1.58 -9.80
CA THR A 79 -10.95 2.69 -8.86
C THR A 79 -10.58 4.00 -9.53
N GLY A 80 -9.85 3.95 -10.64
CA GLY A 80 -9.42 5.09 -11.44
C GLY A 80 -10.47 5.61 -12.41
N THR A 81 -11.59 4.90 -12.57
CA THR A 81 -12.70 5.36 -13.40
C THR A 81 -13.31 6.63 -12.80
N GLN A 82 -13.16 7.76 -13.48
CA GLN A 82 -13.71 9.06 -13.06
C GLN A 82 -15.24 9.08 -13.20
N ASN A 83 -15.75 8.67 -14.35
CA ASN A 83 -17.16 8.64 -14.67
C ASN A 83 -17.51 7.32 -15.37
N HIS A 84 -18.69 6.76 -15.07
CA HIS A 84 -19.20 5.59 -15.78
C HIS A 84 -20.70 5.70 -15.98
N ARG A 85 -21.15 5.52 -17.22
CA ARG A 85 -22.57 5.45 -17.54
C ARG A 85 -23.03 4.00 -17.42
N PHE A 86 -23.73 3.69 -16.34
CA PHE A 86 -24.28 2.36 -16.10
C PHE A 86 -25.59 2.18 -16.86
N ALA A 87 -25.59 1.29 -17.85
CA ALA A 87 -26.80 0.93 -18.58
C ALA A 87 -27.74 0.10 -17.68
N ARG A 88 -28.96 0.59 -17.47
CA ARG A 88 -30.05 -0.17 -16.85
C ARG A 88 -31.21 -0.30 -17.84
N PHE A 89 -32.01 -1.34 -17.68
CA PHE A 89 -33.16 -1.65 -18.54
C PHE A 89 -34.12 -0.46 -18.76
N LEU A 90 -34.37 0.36 -17.73
CA LEU A 90 -35.32 1.48 -17.82
C LEU A 90 -34.66 2.81 -18.20
N LYS A 91 -33.55 3.17 -17.51
CA LYS A 91 -32.83 4.42 -17.76
C LYS A 91 -31.37 4.30 -17.31
N PRO A 92 -30.40 4.69 -18.17
CA PRO A 92 -28.99 4.77 -17.79
C PRO A 92 -28.78 5.69 -16.59
N VAL A 93 -27.76 5.39 -15.79
CA VAL A 93 -27.34 6.22 -14.65
C VAL A 93 -25.89 6.63 -14.85
N ASP A 94 -25.63 7.92 -14.83
CA ASP A 94 -24.28 8.45 -14.81
C ASP A 94 -23.74 8.40 -13.37
N MET A 95 -22.63 7.69 -13.19
CA MET A 95 -21.94 7.57 -11.92
C MET A 95 -20.66 8.38 -11.97
N VAL A 96 -20.52 9.33 -11.05
CA VAL A 96 -19.31 10.13 -10.84
C VAL A 96 -18.57 9.58 -9.62
N ASN A 97 -17.26 9.40 -9.73
CA ASN A 97 -16.46 8.90 -8.62
C ASN A 97 -16.37 9.94 -7.50
N HIS A 98 -16.52 9.50 -6.25
CA HIS A 98 -16.36 10.37 -5.08
C HIS A 98 -14.92 10.78 -4.78
N ASN A 99 -13.91 10.18 -5.43
CA ASN A 99 -12.53 10.62 -5.31
C ASN A 99 -12.28 11.84 -6.22
N HIS A 100 -12.32 13.04 -5.64
CA HIS A 100 -12.10 14.29 -6.36
C HIS A 100 -10.64 14.51 -6.82
N LEU A 101 -9.70 13.68 -6.36
CA LEU A 101 -8.30 13.74 -6.78
C LEU A 101 -8.07 13.09 -8.14
N LEU A 102 -8.97 12.23 -8.62
CA LEU A 102 -8.81 11.57 -9.93
C LEU A 102 -8.68 12.55 -11.12
N PRO A 103 -9.49 13.62 -11.23
CA PRO A 103 -9.33 14.60 -12.30
C PRO A 103 -8.29 15.70 -12.01
N THR A 104 -7.79 15.83 -10.77
CA THR A 104 -7.00 17.00 -10.35
C THR A 104 -5.56 16.69 -9.98
N PHE A 105 -5.26 15.46 -9.56
CA PHE A 105 -3.91 15.06 -9.16
C PHE A 105 -3.27 14.20 -10.26
N PRO A 106 -2.15 14.62 -10.88
CA PRO A 106 -1.47 13.85 -11.91
C PRO A 106 -1.12 12.42 -11.47
N GLY A 107 -1.45 11.45 -12.32
CA GLY A 107 -1.16 10.05 -12.05
C GLY A 107 -2.11 9.37 -11.04
N CYS A 108 -3.11 10.07 -10.50
CA CYS A 108 -4.10 9.50 -9.58
C CYS A 108 -5.01 8.48 -10.29
N ASP A 109 -5.10 7.27 -9.74
CA ASP A 109 -5.83 6.14 -10.34
C ASP A 109 -6.65 5.31 -9.30
N GLY A 110 -6.92 5.89 -8.13
CA GLY A 110 -7.74 5.25 -7.10
C GLY A 110 -7.60 5.90 -5.73
N LEU A 111 -8.07 5.30 -4.64
CA LEU A 111 -8.77 4.02 -4.53
C LEU A 111 -10.22 4.22 -4.08
N LYS A 112 -10.42 4.73 -2.86
CA LYS A 112 -11.77 4.84 -2.28
C LYS A 112 -11.87 5.85 -1.14
N THR A 113 -12.98 6.56 -1.12
CA THR A 113 -13.40 7.45 -0.03
C THR A 113 -14.31 6.74 0.97
N GLY A 114 -14.45 7.27 2.19
CA GLY A 114 -15.41 6.79 3.19
C GLY A 114 -15.91 7.93 4.06
N TRP A 115 -17.16 7.85 4.50
CA TRP A 115 -17.74 8.78 5.45
C TRP A 115 -18.86 8.13 6.25
N THR A 116 -18.79 8.25 7.57
CA THR A 116 -19.89 8.00 8.50
C THR A 116 -19.79 9.03 9.63
N VAL A 117 -20.82 9.17 10.46
CA VAL A 117 -20.78 10.10 11.61
C VAL A 117 -19.65 9.73 12.58
N ALA A 118 -19.39 8.44 12.81
CA ALA A 118 -18.33 7.98 13.72
C ALA A 118 -16.95 7.89 13.04
N GLY A 119 -16.88 7.47 11.77
CA GLY A 119 -15.63 7.29 11.02
C GLY A 119 -15.10 8.56 10.35
N LYS A 120 -15.92 9.63 10.33
CA LYS A 120 -15.63 10.95 9.74
C LYS A 120 -15.13 10.85 8.29
N ALA A 121 -14.58 11.93 7.73
CA ALA A 121 -14.11 11.92 6.35
C ALA A 121 -12.77 11.16 6.25
N SER A 122 -12.79 10.02 5.55
CA SER A 122 -11.63 9.15 5.37
C SER A 122 -11.43 8.83 3.88
N MET A 123 -10.19 8.55 3.46
CA MET A 123 -9.88 8.05 2.12
C MET A 123 -8.58 7.27 2.07
N VAL A 124 -8.51 6.36 1.11
CA VAL A 124 -7.24 5.85 0.59
C VAL A 124 -7.15 6.20 -0.89
N THR A 125 -6.04 6.81 -1.30
CA THR A 125 -5.80 7.24 -2.68
C THR A 125 -4.43 6.78 -3.15
N THR A 126 -4.25 6.63 -4.46
CA THR A 126 -2.97 6.25 -5.05
C THR A 126 -2.68 7.04 -6.30
N ALA A 127 -1.40 7.32 -6.52
CA ALA A 127 -0.90 7.95 -7.74
C ALA A 127 0.39 7.28 -8.19
N ALA A 128 0.63 7.27 -9.50
CA ALA A 128 1.84 6.76 -10.11
C ALA A 128 2.53 7.81 -10.99
N ASP A 129 3.86 7.82 -10.95
CA ASP A 129 4.71 8.63 -11.81
C ASP A 129 5.90 7.77 -12.31
N GLY A 130 5.78 7.26 -13.53
CA GLY A 130 6.72 6.27 -14.08
C GLY A 130 6.74 4.99 -13.21
N PRO A 131 7.92 4.53 -12.72
CA PRO A 131 8.01 3.33 -11.88
C PRO A 131 7.58 3.59 -10.42
N ARG A 132 7.36 4.85 -10.03
CA ARG A 132 7.05 5.24 -8.66
C ARG A 132 5.55 5.18 -8.45
N ARG A 133 5.12 4.56 -7.34
CA ARG A 133 3.73 4.57 -6.89
C ARG A 133 3.68 4.91 -5.41
N VAL A 134 2.73 5.78 -5.06
CA VAL A 134 2.41 6.13 -3.68
C VAL A 134 0.98 5.76 -3.34
N ILE A 135 0.76 5.46 -2.07
CA ILE A 135 -0.57 5.25 -1.49
C ILE A 135 -0.66 6.19 -0.29
N ALA A 136 -1.64 7.08 -0.28
CA ALA A 136 -1.93 7.96 0.85
C ALA A 136 -3.18 7.46 1.57
N VAL A 137 -3.10 7.33 2.90
CA VAL A 137 -4.22 6.93 3.76
C VAL A 137 -4.48 8.06 4.74
N VAL A 138 -5.67 8.65 4.66
CA VAL A 138 -6.13 9.72 5.56
C VAL A 138 -7.41 9.25 6.24
N LEU A 139 -7.40 9.23 7.57
CA LEU A 139 -8.53 8.75 8.37
C LEU A 139 -9.03 9.85 9.30
N GLY A 140 -10.34 9.93 9.47
CA GLY A 140 -10.93 10.66 10.58
C GLY A 140 -10.96 12.18 10.46
N CYS A 141 -10.82 12.77 9.26
CA CYS A 141 -10.89 14.22 9.12
C CYS A 141 -12.27 14.73 9.53
N ASP A 142 -12.29 15.71 10.42
CA ASP A 142 -13.51 16.32 10.96
C ASP A 142 -13.46 17.84 10.81
N SER A 143 -14.61 18.48 10.83
CA SER A 143 -14.75 19.93 10.72
C SER A 143 -15.93 20.41 11.56
N PRO A 144 -15.74 21.46 12.40
CA PRO A 144 -16.84 22.06 13.16
C PRO A 144 -17.93 22.69 12.28
N GLN A 145 -17.64 23.00 11.02
CA GLN A 145 -18.55 23.72 10.12
C GLN A 145 -19.52 22.78 9.41
N GLU A 146 -19.01 21.82 8.64
CA GLU A 146 -19.84 20.88 7.86
C GLU A 146 -19.04 19.67 7.34
N ALA A 147 -19.74 18.57 7.01
CA ALA A 147 -19.14 17.36 6.45
C ALA A 147 -18.36 17.61 5.15
N LYS A 148 -18.78 18.56 4.31
CA LYS A 148 -18.08 18.92 3.08
C LYS A 148 -16.73 19.58 3.35
N ALA A 149 -16.61 20.39 4.41
CA ALA A 149 -15.35 20.99 4.81
C ALA A 149 -14.36 19.91 5.28
N ALA A 150 -14.83 18.92 6.04
CA ALA A 150 -14.03 17.76 6.43
C ALA A 150 -13.54 16.95 5.21
N GLN A 151 -14.39 16.77 4.18
CA GLN A 151 -14.01 16.10 2.94
C GLN A 151 -12.98 16.89 2.13
N ARG A 152 -13.10 18.23 2.07
CA ARG A 152 -12.10 19.10 1.42
C ARG A 152 -10.74 19.02 2.12
N LEU A 153 -10.73 19.07 3.46
CA LEU A 153 -9.51 18.91 4.25
C LEU A 153 -8.86 17.53 4.00
N ARG A 154 -9.67 16.47 4.01
CA ARG A 154 -9.22 15.12 3.68
C ARG A 154 -8.55 15.05 2.31
N ASP A 155 -9.20 15.61 1.28
CA ASP A 155 -8.69 15.58 -0.09
C ASP A 155 -7.37 16.37 -0.20
N GLN A 156 -7.27 17.53 0.47
CA GLN A 156 -6.06 18.32 0.54
C GLN A 156 -4.90 17.54 1.19
N LEU A 157 -5.11 16.99 2.39
CA LEU A 157 -4.09 16.21 3.10
C LEU A 157 -3.64 14.99 2.29
N ALA A 158 -4.57 14.32 1.60
CA ALA A 158 -4.24 13.19 0.76
C ALA A 158 -3.39 13.59 -0.45
N ALA A 159 -3.68 14.74 -1.09
CA ALA A 159 -2.86 15.28 -2.17
C ALA A 159 -1.46 15.67 -1.68
N GLU A 160 -1.34 16.34 -0.53
CA GLU A 160 -0.07 16.72 0.08
C GLU A 160 0.79 15.47 0.38
N LEU A 161 0.21 14.43 0.98
CA LEU A 161 0.90 13.17 1.26
C LEU A 161 1.35 12.45 -0.02
N MET A 162 0.53 12.45 -1.09
CA MET A 162 0.93 11.85 -2.37
C MET A 162 2.09 12.62 -3.00
N LEU A 163 2.04 13.96 -2.99
CA LEU A 163 3.11 14.80 -3.52
C LEU A 163 4.41 14.57 -2.75
N GLU A 164 4.37 14.62 -1.42
CA GLU A 164 5.53 14.37 -0.56
C GLU A 164 6.11 12.97 -0.80
N GLY A 165 5.24 11.96 -0.90
CA GLY A 165 5.66 10.58 -1.17
C GLY A 165 6.35 10.43 -2.52
N LEU A 166 5.81 11.03 -3.58
CA LEU A 166 6.39 10.95 -4.94
C LEU A 166 7.74 11.66 -5.00
N THR A 167 7.86 12.84 -4.36
CA THR A 167 9.13 13.56 -4.25
C THR A 167 10.18 12.73 -3.53
N LYS A 168 9.86 12.14 -2.38
CA LYS A 168 10.80 11.28 -1.63
C LYS A 168 11.24 10.05 -2.43
N LEU A 169 10.34 9.45 -3.20
CA LEU A 169 10.69 8.32 -4.07
C LEU A 169 11.64 8.76 -5.20
N ALA A 170 11.36 9.90 -5.83
CA ALA A 170 12.22 10.46 -6.87
C ALA A 170 13.63 10.78 -6.34
N GLU A 171 13.73 11.41 -5.16
CA GLU A 171 15.01 11.71 -4.51
C GLU A 171 15.79 10.43 -4.18
N LYS A 172 15.11 9.39 -3.71
CA LYS A 172 15.73 8.10 -3.40
C LYS A 172 16.26 7.41 -4.66
N GLU A 173 15.56 7.50 -5.78
CA GLU A 173 16.01 6.98 -7.07
C GLU A 173 17.24 7.75 -7.57
N LEU A 174 17.20 9.08 -7.54
CA LEU A 174 18.34 9.93 -7.90
C LEU A 174 19.56 9.65 -7.00
N ALA A 175 19.37 9.45 -5.70
CA ALA A 175 20.44 9.10 -4.77
C ALA A 175 21.04 7.73 -5.09
N LYS A 176 20.20 6.76 -5.49
CA LYS A 176 20.66 5.43 -5.93
C LYS A 176 21.47 5.50 -7.22
N GLU A 177 21.08 6.34 -8.16
CA GLU A 177 21.82 6.57 -9.42
C GLU A 177 23.17 7.28 -9.20
N ARG A 178 23.23 8.20 -8.22
CA ARG A 178 24.46 8.92 -7.84
C ARG A 178 25.41 8.07 -6.99
N SER A 179 24.93 6.99 -6.37
CA SER A 179 25.80 6.07 -5.64
C SER A 179 26.70 5.33 -6.64
N PRO A 180 28.03 5.26 -6.43
CA PRO A 180 28.92 4.56 -7.34
C PRO A 180 28.45 3.11 -7.45
N LYS A 181 28.06 2.67 -8.65
CA LYS A 181 27.88 1.24 -8.91
C LYS A 181 29.19 0.58 -8.51
N ALA A 182 29.13 -0.37 -7.57
CA ALA A 182 30.29 -1.17 -7.20
C ALA A 182 30.89 -1.71 -8.51
N VAL A 183 32.06 -1.19 -8.88
CA VAL A 183 32.84 -1.77 -9.97
C VAL A 183 33.08 -3.20 -9.51
N PRO A 184 32.68 -4.23 -10.29
CA PRO A 184 33.08 -5.57 -9.95
C PRO A 184 34.60 -5.51 -9.87
N LEU A 185 35.17 -5.79 -8.69
CA LEU A 185 36.59 -6.07 -8.60
C LEU A 185 36.81 -7.23 -9.56
N ALA A 186 37.33 -6.94 -10.75
CA ALA A 186 37.90 -7.96 -11.59
C ALA A 186 38.89 -8.67 -10.67
N SER A 187 38.65 -9.94 -10.37
CA SER A 187 39.65 -10.71 -9.64
C SER A 187 40.84 -10.80 -10.58
N ALA A 188 41.80 -9.89 -10.41
CA ALA A 188 43.12 -10.08 -10.96
C ALA A 188 43.59 -11.41 -10.37
N ALA A 189 43.70 -12.42 -11.22
CA ALA A 189 44.26 -13.70 -10.82
C ALA A 189 45.65 -13.40 -10.24
N LEU A 190 45.77 -13.48 -8.92
CA LEU A 190 47.04 -13.38 -8.24
C LEU A 190 47.90 -14.53 -8.77
N LYS A 191 48.93 -14.20 -9.56
CA LYS A 191 49.99 -15.16 -9.87
C LYS A 191 50.53 -15.64 -8.53
N LYS A 192 50.37 -16.93 -8.25
CA LYS A 192 50.99 -17.59 -7.09
C LYS A 192 52.48 -17.29 -7.13
N VAL A 193 52.95 -16.51 -6.16
CA VAL A 193 54.37 -16.43 -5.84
C VAL A 193 54.72 -17.78 -5.23
N SER A 194 55.63 -18.51 -5.89
CA SER A 194 56.16 -19.76 -5.35
C SER A 194 57.03 -19.44 -4.16
N ILE A 195 56.56 -19.81 -2.97
CA ILE A 195 57.38 -19.79 -1.75
C ILE A 195 58.42 -20.92 -1.90
N ALA A 196 59.70 -20.58 -1.74
CA ALA A 196 60.78 -21.55 -1.73
C ALA A 196 60.55 -22.57 -0.61
N LYS A 197 60.76 -23.86 -0.90
CA LYS A 197 60.61 -24.95 0.06
C LYS A 197 61.55 -24.74 1.24
N GLU A 198 61.01 -24.80 2.45
CA GLU A 198 61.75 -24.75 3.71
C GLU A 198 62.75 -25.91 3.81
N GLU A 199 63.97 -25.62 4.26
CA GLU A 199 64.97 -26.66 4.54
C GLU A 199 64.62 -27.40 5.83
N PRO A 200 64.54 -28.75 5.82
CA PRO A 200 64.02 -29.56 6.92
C PRO A 200 65.06 -29.79 8.04
N GLY A 201 65.61 -28.71 8.61
CA GLY A 201 66.58 -28.80 9.70
C GLY A 201 66.57 -27.65 10.70
N PHE A 202 66.22 -26.44 10.28
CA PHE A 202 66.31 -25.25 11.15
C PHE A 202 65.31 -25.28 12.31
N TRP A 203 64.03 -25.59 12.04
CA TRP A 203 62.99 -25.60 13.06
C TRP A 203 63.07 -26.78 14.03
N ALA A 204 63.61 -27.91 13.59
CA ALA A 204 63.89 -29.05 14.46
C ALA A 204 65.01 -28.71 15.48
N TRP A 205 66.06 -28.01 15.03
CA TRP A 205 67.15 -27.56 15.90
C TRP A 205 66.71 -26.51 16.95
N VAL A 206 65.79 -25.61 16.59
CA VAL A 206 65.25 -24.61 17.54
C VAL A 206 64.37 -25.24 18.63
N GLY A 207 63.69 -26.34 18.34
CA GLY A 207 62.85 -27.07 19.31
C GLY A 207 63.65 -27.75 20.43
N ASP A 208 64.84 -28.27 20.12
CA ASP A 208 65.69 -28.95 21.10
C ASP A 208 66.40 -27.96 22.06
N LEU A 209 66.49 -26.67 21.72
CA LEU A 209 67.23 -25.67 22.51
C LEU A 209 66.48 -25.16 23.76
N PHE A 210 65.16 -25.42 23.87
CA PHE A 210 64.33 -24.96 25.00
C PHE A 210 63.66 -26.09 25.78
N SER A 211 64.14 -27.33 25.61
CA SER A 211 63.67 -28.49 26.37
C SER A 211 64.57 -28.72 27.60
N PHE A 212 64.30 -27.98 28.68
CA PHE A 212 64.68 -28.33 30.06
C PHE A 212 63.41 -28.47 30.89
#